data_AF-A0A2G9MSV1-F1
#
_entry.id   AF-A0A2G9MSV1-F1
#
_cell.length_a   1.000
_cell.length_b   1.000
_cell.length_c   1.000
_cell.angle_alpha   90.00
_cell.angle_beta   90.00
_cell.angle_gamma   90.00
#
_symmetry.space_group_name_H-M   'P 1'
#
loop_
_entity.id
_entity.type
_entity.pdbx_description
1 polymer ?
#
loop_
_entity_poly.entity_id
_entity_poly.type
_entity_poly.pdbx_seq_one_letter_code
_entity_poly.pdbx_strand_id
1 'polypeptide(L)'
;MTKKRDRLEVIFDILSIISQNNNSIKPTPLLRQSNLSSSSFSEYHKELISKNLIKELYDKKGKKFVTLTDQGFNYVSKYKYIKGFISEFDL
;
A
#
# COMPACT_ATOMS: atom_id res chain seq x y z
N MET A 1 24.57 3.56 -3.38
CA MET A 1 24.04 3.14 -2.07
C MET A 1 22.52 3.03 -2.20
N THR A 2 21.92 1.91 -1.83
CA THR A 2 20.45 1.76 -1.80
C THR A 2 19.88 2.68 -0.71
N LYS A 3 19.22 3.77 -1.11
CA LYS A 3 18.52 4.66 -0.19
C LYS A 3 17.48 3.84 0.58
N LYS A 4 17.52 3.90 1.92
CA LYS A 4 16.53 3.21 2.75
C LYS A 4 15.17 3.86 2.47
N ARG A 5 14.16 3.04 2.13
CA ARG A 5 12.78 3.51 1.94
C ARG A 5 12.31 4.20 3.21
N ASP A 6 11.78 5.40 3.06
CA ASP A 6 11.13 6.09 4.18
C ASP A 6 9.74 5.50 4.45
N ARG A 7 9.14 5.90 5.57
CA ARG A 7 7.83 5.38 6.00
C ARG A 7 6.71 5.70 5.00
N LEU A 8 6.72 6.89 4.40
CA LEU A 8 5.67 7.32 3.47
C LEU A 8 5.78 6.57 2.15
N GLU A 9 7.01 6.28 1.72
CA GLU A 9 7.32 5.44 0.58
C GLU A 9 6.87 4.00 0.80
N VAL A 10 7.12 3.41 1.98
CA VAL A 10 6.64 2.06 2.29
C VAL A 10 5.11 1.99 2.25
N ILE A 11 4.42 2.98 2.83
CA ILE A 11 2.96 3.08 2.75
C ILE A 11 2.52 3.18 1.29
N PHE A 12 3.13 4.08 0.51
CA PHE A 12 2.83 4.26 -0.90
C PHE A 12 3.01 2.97 -1.71
N ASP A 13 4.10 2.24 -1.49
CA ASP A 13 4.39 0.99 -2.18
C ASP A 13 3.29 -0.06 -1.91
N ILE A 14 2.90 -0.25 -0.64
CA ILE A 14 1.83 -1.20 -0.27
C ILE A 14 0.51 -0.83 -0.95
N LEU A 15 0.11 0.45 -0.88
CA LEU A 15 -1.15 0.90 -1.46
C LEU A 15 -1.13 0.81 -2.99
N SER A 16 0.02 1.09 -3.61
CA SER A 16 0.21 0.97 -5.06
C SER A 16 0.08 -0.47 -5.53
N ILE A 17 0.64 -1.44 -4.80
CA ILE A 17 0.47 -2.87 -5.08
C ILE A 17 -1.02 -3.25 -5.10
N ILE A 18 -1.78 -2.83 -4.09
CA ILE A 18 -3.22 -3.11 -4.02
C ILE A 18 -3.93 -2.50 -5.24
N SER A 19 -3.67 -1.22 -5.53
CA SER A 19 -4.29 -0.51 -6.67
C SER A 19 -4.00 -1.19 -8.01
N GLN A 20 -2.76 -1.67 -8.22
CA GLN A 20 -2.34 -2.32 -9.46
C GLN A 20 -2.92 -3.73 -9.65
N ASN A 21 -3.32 -4.39 -8.55
CA ASN A 21 -4.00 -5.68 -8.58
C ASN A 21 -5.53 -5.52 -8.64
N ASN A 22 -6.03 -4.67 -9.56
CA ASN A 22 -7.46 -4.38 -9.73
C ASN A 22 -8.17 -3.99 -8.42
N ASN A 23 -7.46 -3.32 -7.51
CA ASN A 23 -7.92 -2.97 -6.17
C ASN A 23 -8.40 -4.16 -5.31
N SER A 24 -7.90 -5.37 -5.57
CA SER A 24 -8.28 -6.57 -4.83
C SER A 24 -7.16 -7.60 -4.84
N ILE A 25 -6.50 -7.76 -3.68
CA ILE A 25 -5.38 -8.69 -3.52
C ILE A 25 -5.51 -9.48 -2.23
N LYS A 26 -5.08 -10.74 -2.23
CA LYS A 26 -5.01 -11.54 -0.99
C LYS A 26 -3.86 -11.04 -0.10
N PRO A 27 -3.95 -11.19 1.24
CA PRO A 27 -2.88 -10.77 2.16
C PRO A 27 -1.52 -11.42 1.88
N THR A 28 -1.48 -12.72 1.55
CA THR A 28 -0.21 -13.44 1.32
C THR A 28 0.56 -12.94 0.08
N PRO A 29 -0.07 -12.79 -1.11
CA PRO A 29 0.56 -12.10 -2.24
C PRO A 29 0.97 -10.66 -1.94
N LEU A 30 0.17 -9.91 -1.17
CA LEU A 30 0.48 -8.52 -0.82
C LEU A 30 1.76 -8.42 0.03
N LEU A 31 1.88 -9.25 1.08
CA LEU A 31 3.11 -9.37 1.88
C LEU A 31 4.30 -9.67 0.98
N ARG A 32 4.20 -10.69 0.12
CA ARG A 32 5.30 -11.13 -0.74
C ARG A 32 5.75 -10.04 -1.72
N GLN A 33 4.83 -9.23 -2.23
CA GLN A 33 5.14 -8.12 -3.15
C GLN A 33 5.65 -6.87 -2.44
N SER A 34 5.32 -6.65 -1.16
CA SER A 34 5.72 -5.46 -0.41
C SER A 34 7.23 -5.36 -0.09
N ASN A 35 7.97 -6.46 -0.26
CA ASN A 35 9.38 -6.58 0.15
C ASN A 35 9.59 -6.17 1.62
N LEU A 36 8.65 -6.54 2.48
CA LEU A 36 8.71 -6.34 3.94
C LEU A 36 8.85 -7.69 4.64
N SER A 37 9.44 -7.67 5.84
CA SER A 37 9.34 -8.82 6.74
C SER A 37 7.88 -9.01 7.19
N SER A 38 7.53 -10.23 7.60
CA SER A 38 6.19 -10.53 8.13
C SER A 38 5.81 -9.64 9.32
N SER A 39 6.77 -9.28 10.18
CA SER A 39 6.55 -8.41 11.33
C SER A 39 6.26 -6.97 10.91
N SER A 40 7.11 -6.36 10.07
CA SER A 40 6.90 -5.01 9.57
C SER A 40 5.61 -4.91 8.77
N PHE A 41 5.32 -5.90 7.91
CA PHE A 41 4.07 -5.92 7.16
C PHE A 41 2.85 -5.94 8.08
N SER A 42 2.84 -6.77 9.13
CA SER A 42 1.73 -6.84 10.07
C SER A 42 1.47 -5.51 10.77
N GLU A 43 2.53 -4.79 11.14
CA GLU A 43 2.45 -3.46 11.75
C GLU A 43 1.84 -2.44 10.78
N TYR A 44 2.40 -2.32 9.56
CA TYR A 44 1.85 -1.44 8.53
C TYR A 44 0.40 -1.82 8.18
N HIS A 45 0.09 -3.09 8.02
CA HIS A 45 -1.24 -3.55 7.66
C HIS A 45 -2.29 -3.11 8.69
N LYS A 46 -1.99 -3.26 9.99
CA LYS A 46 -2.86 -2.79 11.07
C LYS A 46 -3.01 -1.27 11.05
N GLU A 47 -1.91 -0.55 10.81
CA GLU A 47 -1.93 0.90 10.72
C GLU A 47 -2.77 1.41 9.53
N LEU A 48 -2.64 0.77 8.37
CA LEU A 48 -3.38 1.16 7.17
C LEU A 48 -4.88 0.94 7.34
N ILE A 49 -5.29 -0.11 8.05
CA ILE A 49 -6.70 -0.33 8.42
C ILE A 49 -7.15 0.73 9.43
N SER A 50 -6.38 0.98 10.49
CA SER A 50 -6.77 1.93 11.54
C SER A 50 -6.87 3.37 11.01
N LYS A 51 -6.08 3.71 9.99
CA LYS A 51 -6.13 4.99 9.27
C LYS A 51 -7.16 5.02 8.13
N ASN A 52 -7.95 3.96 7.96
CA ASN A 52 -8.96 3.85 6.91
C ASN A 52 -8.37 4.04 5.49
N LEU A 53 -7.13 3.61 5.24
CA LEU A 53 -6.50 3.63 3.91
C LEU A 53 -6.79 2.35 3.12
N ILE A 54 -6.95 1.24 3.84
CA ILE A 54 -7.33 -0.05 3.27
C ILE A 54 -8.49 -0.66 4.07
N LYS A 55 -9.20 -1.59 3.46
CA LYS A 55 -10.22 -2.42 4.11
C LYS A 55 -10.07 -3.87 3.68
N GLU A 56 -10.58 -4.75 4.52
CA GLU A 56 -10.59 -6.18 4.28
C GLU A 56 -12.00 -6.61 3.85
N LEU A 57 -12.08 -7.36 2.76
CA LEU A 57 -13.32 -7.92 2.23
C LEU A 57 -13.22 -9.45 2.23
N TYR A 58 -14.38 -10.10 2.33
CA TYR A 58 -14.49 -11.55 2.26
C TYR A 58 -15.34 -11.93 1.05
N ASP A 59 -14.88 -12.90 0.27
CA ASP A 59 -15.71 -13.49 -0.78
C ASP A 59 -16.77 -14.45 -0.20
N LYS A 60 -17.68 -14.91 -1.06
CA LYS A 60 -18.72 -15.90 -0.70
C LYS A 60 -18.16 -17.23 -0.16
N LYS A 61 -16.87 -17.50 -0.34
CA LYS A 61 -16.14 -18.69 0.12
C LYS A 61 -15.29 -18.42 1.36
N GLY A 62 -15.43 -17.24 1.98
CA GLY A 62 -14.68 -16.83 3.17
C GLY A 62 -13.22 -16.44 2.91
N LYS A 63 -12.81 -16.29 1.64
CA LYS A 63 -11.43 -15.85 1.32
C LYS A 63 -11.31 -14.35 1.54
N LYS A 64 -10.24 -13.97 2.23
CA LYS A 64 -9.91 -12.60 2.58
C LYS A 64 -9.17 -11.88 1.44
N PHE A 65 -9.61 -10.67 1.15
CA PHE A 65 -9.01 -9.74 0.20
C PHE A 65 -8.80 -8.38 0.85
N VAL A 66 -7.82 -7.64 0.36
CA VAL A 66 -7.47 -6.29 0.78
C VAL A 66 -7.75 -5.36 -0.39
N THR A 67 -8.46 -4.26 -0.12
CA THR A 67 -8.80 -3.24 -1.11
C THR A 67 -8.51 -1.85 -0.55
N LEU A 68 -8.19 -0.88 -1.40
CA LEU A 68 -8.12 0.52 -1.02
C LEU A 68 -9.50 1.08 -0.69
N THR A 69 -9.52 2.05 0.21
CA THR A 69 -10.63 2.98 0.40
C THR A 69 -10.43 4.21 -0.48
N ASP A 70 -11.41 5.12 -0.51
CA ASP A 70 -11.28 6.42 -1.19
C ASP A 70 -10.09 7.23 -0.63
N GLN A 71 -9.86 7.14 0.68
CA GLN A 71 -8.72 7.78 1.34
C GLN A 71 -7.39 7.14 0.92
N GLY A 72 -7.36 5.82 0.74
CA GLY A 72 -6.22 5.09 0.19
C GLY A 72 -5.87 5.54 -1.24
N PHE A 73 -6.87 5.64 -2.12
CA PHE A 73 -6.68 6.17 -3.48
C PHE A 73 -6.19 7.61 -3.49
N ASN A 74 -6.72 8.46 -2.60
CA ASN A 74 -6.29 9.84 -2.47
C ASN A 74 -4.82 9.94 -2.02
N TYR A 75 -4.39 9.10 -1.06
CA TYR A 75 -2.99 9.03 -0.64
C TYR A 75 -2.07 8.68 -1.81
N VAL A 76 -2.39 7.61 -2.54
CA VAL A 76 -1.60 7.17 -3.71
C VAL A 76 -1.49 8.29 -4.74
N SER A 77 -2.59 8.97 -5.03
CA SER A 77 -2.63 10.06 -6.01
C SER A 77 -1.75 11.25 -5.59
N LYS A 78 -1.87 11.71 -4.33
CA LYS A 78 -1.07 12.82 -3.80
C LYS A 78 0.42 12.50 -3.72
N TYR A 79 0.76 11.29 -3.27
CA TYR A 79 2.15 10.89 -3.18
C TYR A 79 2.78 10.74 -4.57
N LYS A 80 2.03 10.23 -5.55
CA LYS A 80 2.47 10.19 -6.95
C LYS A 80 2.73 11.59 -7.52
N TYR A 81 1.89 12.56 -7.20
CA TYR A 81 2.11 13.97 -7.58
C TYR A 81 3.41 14.51 -6.99
N ILE A 82 3.66 14.28 -5.68
CA ILE A 82 4.89 14.72 -5.01
C ILE A 82 6.12 14.04 -5.64
N LYS A 83 6.08 12.72 -5.88
CA LYS A 83 7.17 12.01 -6.55
C LYS A 83 7.43 12.56 -7.95
N GLY A 84 6.38 12.88 -8.71
CA GLY A 84 6.48 13.49 -10.03
C GLY A 84 7.15 14.87 -9.97
N PHE A 85 6.72 15.72 -9.04
CA PHE A 85 7.31 17.02 -8.80
C PHE A 85 8.80 16.92 -8.45
N ILE A 86 9.16 16.09 -7.48
CA ILE A 86 10.56 15.88 -7.08
C ILE A 86 11.42 15.45 -8.29
N SER A 87 10.90 14.51 -9.10
CA SER A 87 11.58 14.05 -10.31
C SER A 87 11.68 15.10 -11.42
N GLU A 88 10.72 16.02 -11.53
CA GLU A 88 10.73 17.10 -12.53
C GLU A 88 11.78 18.15 -12.21
N PHE A 89 12.05 18.39 -10.93
CA PHE A 89 13.00 19.39 -10.44
C PHE A 89 14.35 18.80 -10.00
N ASP A 90 14.61 17.51 -10.27
CA ASP A 90 15.84 16.79 -9.87
C ASP A 90 16.18 16.89 -8.36
N LEU A 91 15.17 16.83 -7.49
CA LEU A 91 15.28 16.93 -6.03
C LEU A 91 15.38 15.58 -5.28
#